data_AF-A0AAU4S995-F1
#
_entry.id   AF-A0AAU4S995-F1
#
_cell.length_a   1.000
_cell.length_b   1.000
_cell.length_c   1.000
_cell.angle_alpha   90.00
_cell.angle_beta   90.00
_cell.angle_gamma   90.00
#
_symmetry.space_group_name_H-M   'P 1'
#
loop_
_entity.id
_entity.type
_entity.pdbx_description
1 polymer ?
#
loop_
_entity_poly.entity_id
_entity_poly.type
_entity_poly.pdbx_seq_one_letter_code
_entity_poly.pdbx_strand_id
1 'polypeptide(L)'
;MDLQSTITGFPHAAPLEGLDRAWKWSLNPVLNFAGALTGDGSRLLQINQVRRHDEALARAVLAFAREHESELISEGRCLTSVDGFSAPGYTFDSVAATAPEVHGHHRVQNPELTPFVHIVFPAYACEFSGHETLPEAEARYHKMLPTAEIDRESVPFLKMRFDNPRTGGGSTNPERALTYPHVLLNELPQLENTPEAFVEYENRHGKAWRVKWTDGSWSVTEGSDRRTMNLDELRRFVEESLR
;
A
#
# COMPACT_ATOMS: atom_id res chain seq x y z
N MET A 1 -5.60 23.82 -17.23
CA MET A 1 -4.75 24.48 -16.23
C MET A 1 -3.29 24.35 -16.70
N ASP A 2 -2.46 25.37 -16.49
CA ASP A 2 -1.00 25.24 -16.68
C ASP A 2 -0.38 24.71 -15.38
N LEU A 3 -0.07 23.41 -15.35
CA LEU A 3 0.48 22.76 -14.16
C LEU A 3 1.87 23.28 -13.79
N GLN A 4 2.70 23.59 -14.79
CA GLN A 4 4.06 24.08 -14.54
C GLN A 4 4.02 25.44 -13.84
N SER A 5 3.21 26.38 -14.35
CA SER A 5 3.04 27.68 -13.71
C SER A 5 2.43 27.54 -12.30
N THR A 6 1.46 26.65 -12.11
CA THR A 6 0.88 26.39 -10.78
C THR A 6 1.92 25.89 -9.77
N ILE A 7 2.74 24.90 -10.13
CA ILE A 7 3.74 24.29 -9.22
C ILE A 7 4.87 25.26 -8.91
N THR A 8 5.38 25.98 -9.92
CA THR A 8 6.43 27.00 -9.71
C THR A 8 5.97 28.17 -8.86
N GLY A 9 4.65 28.41 -8.78
CA GLY A 9 4.04 29.38 -7.87
C GLY A 9 3.93 28.92 -6.42
N PHE A 10 4.23 27.66 -6.09
CA PHE A 10 4.17 27.19 -4.71
C PHE A 10 5.25 27.85 -3.84
N PRO A 11 4.94 28.14 -2.55
CA PRO A 11 5.93 28.65 -1.62
C PRO A 11 7.16 27.76 -1.56
N HIS A 12 8.34 28.36 -1.72
CA HIS A 12 9.64 27.67 -1.69
C HIS A 12 9.81 26.58 -2.77
N ALA A 13 9.05 26.65 -3.87
CA ALA A 13 9.29 25.80 -5.01
C ALA A 13 10.67 26.07 -5.62
N ALA A 14 11.45 25.02 -5.81
CA ALA A 14 12.74 25.06 -6.49
C ALA A 14 12.85 23.86 -7.44
N PRO A 15 13.63 23.96 -8.53
CA PRO A 15 13.90 22.80 -9.39
C PRO A 15 14.47 21.63 -8.58
N LEU A 16 14.02 20.41 -8.90
CA LEU A 16 14.64 19.18 -8.41
C LEU A 16 15.78 18.82 -9.35
N GLU A 17 17.02 18.93 -8.89
CA GLU A 17 18.19 18.69 -9.74
C GLU A 17 18.18 17.28 -10.33
N GLY A 18 18.73 17.11 -11.53
CA GLY A 18 18.84 15.79 -12.18
C GLY A 18 17.53 15.18 -12.67
N LEU A 19 16.40 15.89 -12.56
CA LEU A 19 15.13 15.49 -13.18
C LEU A 19 14.48 16.72 -13.84
N ASP A 20 14.27 16.65 -15.15
CA ASP A 20 13.62 17.73 -15.89
C ASP A 20 12.14 17.85 -15.52
N ARG A 21 11.60 19.08 -15.58
CA ARG A 21 10.19 19.38 -15.26
C ARG A 21 9.77 18.82 -13.89
N ALA A 22 10.69 18.91 -12.93
CA ALA A 22 10.49 18.47 -11.57
C ALA A 22 10.90 19.56 -10.58
N TRP A 23 10.18 19.61 -9.46
CA TRP A 23 10.35 20.62 -8.42
C TRP A 23 10.27 19.96 -7.05
N LYS A 24 10.88 20.63 -6.07
CA LYS A 24 10.73 20.36 -4.65
C LYS A 24 10.16 21.58 -3.95
N TRP A 25 9.35 21.35 -2.93
CA TRP A 25 8.80 22.40 -2.08
C TRP A 25 8.51 21.84 -0.68
N SER A 26 8.31 22.72 0.28
CA SER A 26 8.01 22.35 1.67
C SER A 26 6.96 23.27 2.24
N LEU A 27 5.94 22.72 2.90
CA LEU A 27 4.95 23.53 3.62
C LEU A 27 5.45 23.93 5.01
N ASN A 28 6.30 23.11 5.61
CA ASN A 28 6.93 23.32 6.92
C ASN A 28 8.16 22.37 7.03
N PRO A 29 8.96 22.45 8.11
CA PRO A 29 10.15 21.61 8.26
C PRO A 29 9.89 20.09 8.32
N VAL A 30 8.65 19.68 8.55
CA VAL A 30 8.25 18.27 8.71
C VAL A 30 7.75 17.67 7.40
N LEU A 31 7.15 18.47 6.52
CA LEU A 31 6.51 18.02 5.28
C LEU A 31 7.29 18.50 4.05
N ASN A 32 7.95 17.55 3.41
CA ASN A 32 8.74 17.76 2.21
C ASN A 32 8.02 17.12 1.02
N PHE A 33 7.98 17.85 -0.08
CA PHE A 33 7.32 17.44 -1.29
C PHE A 33 8.29 17.52 -2.46
N ALA A 34 8.14 16.59 -3.38
CA ALA A 34 8.70 16.72 -4.71
C ALA A 34 7.67 16.26 -5.73
N GLY A 35 7.75 16.78 -6.94
CA GLY A 35 6.89 16.32 -8.00
C GLY A 35 7.50 16.54 -9.36
N ALA A 36 7.09 15.70 -10.31
CA ALA A 36 7.48 15.74 -11.71
C ALA A 36 6.24 15.70 -12.57
N LEU A 37 6.24 16.47 -13.66
CA LEU A 37 5.19 16.34 -14.67
C LEU A 37 5.39 15.05 -15.47
N THR A 38 4.27 14.44 -15.89
CA THR A 38 4.27 13.38 -16.90
C THR A 38 4.91 13.85 -18.20
N GLY A 39 5.29 12.91 -19.07
CA GLY A 39 5.94 13.22 -20.36
C GLY A 39 5.14 14.23 -21.18
N ASP A 40 3.82 14.05 -21.23
CA ASP A 40 2.87 14.94 -21.91
C ASP A 40 2.55 16.25 -21.15
N GLY A 41 2.96 16.36 -19.88
CA GLY A 41 2.66 17.50 -19.01
C GLY A 41 1.24 17.57 -18.49
N SER A 42 0.42 16.53 -18.68
CA SER A 42 -1.00 16.56 -18.34
C SER A 42 -1.31 16.19 -16.89
N ARG A 43 -0.35 15.61 -16.17
CA ARG A 43 -0.47 15.22 -14.76
C ARG A 43 0.79 15.58 -13.97
N LEU A 44 0.63 15.70 -12.66
CA LEU A 44 1.69 15.83 -11.68
C LEU A 44 1.82 14.52 -10.90
N LEU A 45 3.00 13.89 -10.98
CA LEU A 45 3.42 12.82 -10.07
C LEU A 45 4.03 13.50 -8.84
N GLN A 46 3.46 13.30 -7.66
CA GLN A 46 3.91 13.95 -6.43
C GLN A 46 4.29 12.91 -5.38
N ILE A 47 5.47 13.03 -4.79
CA ILE A 47 5.89 12.28 -3.61
C ILE A 47 5.87 13.18 -2.38
N ASN A 48 5.44 12.61 -1.26
CA ASN A 48 5.43 13.25 0.04
C ASN A 48 6.39 12.52 0.96
N GLN A 49 7.14 13.26 1.77
CA GLN A 49 8.00 12.70 2.79
C GLN A 49 7.76 13.44 4.11
N VAL A 50 7.52 12.68 5.19
CA VAL A 50 7.24 13.22 6.52
C VAL A 50 8.38 12.89 7.48
N ARG A 51 8.79 13.88 8.29
CA ARG A 51 9.90 13.84 9.27
C ARG A 51 11.28 13.59 8.64
N ARG A 52 11.48 12.44 7.99
CA ARG A 52 12.71 12.10 7.27
C ARG A 52 12.57 12.51 5.81
N HIS A 53 13.58 13.22 5.31
CA HIS A 53 13.64 13.67 3.92
C HIS A 53 14.87 13.08 3.24
N ASP A 54 14.67 12.55 2.04
CA ASP A 54 15.72 12.05 1.17
C ASP A 54 15.40 12.43 -0.27
N GLU A 55 16.11 13.46 -0.75
CA GLU A 55 15.93 14.00 -2.10
C GLU A 55 16.39 13.02 -3.19
N ALA A 56 17.38 12.16 -2.91
CA ALA A 56 17.84 11.15 -3.87
C ALA A 56 16.77 10.07 -4.07
N LEU A 57 16.14 9.62 -2.98
CA LEU A 57 14.99 8.70 -3.06
C LEU A 57 13.82 9.34 -3.80
N ALA A 58 13.46 10.59 -3.47
CA ALA A 58 12.35 11.29 -4.13
C ALA A 58 12.57 11.39 -5.64
N ARG A 59 13.79 11.72 -6.06
CA ARG A 59 14.18 11.78 -7.47
C ARG A 59 14.11 10.40 -8.15
N ALA A 60 14.61 9.35 -7.50
CA ALA A 60 14.56 7.99 -8.03
C ALA A 60 13.11 7.50 -8.23
N VAL A 61 12.24 7.73 -7.24
CA VAL A 61 10.82 7.38 -7.32
C VAL A 61 10.12 8.15 -8.45
N LEU A 62 10.35 9.46 -8.56
CA LEU A 62 9.74 10.27 -9.62
C LEU A 62 10.24 9.90 -11.02
N ALA A 63 11.54 9.61 -11.16
CA ALA A 63 12.12 9.16 -12.41
C ALA A 63 11.51 7.82 -12.85
N PHE A 64 11.45 6.84 -11.94
CA PHE A 64 10.82 5.55 -12.20
C PHE A 64 9.34 5.70 -12.54
N ALA A 65 8.60 6.49 -11.76
CA ALA A 65 7.18 6.69 -11.99
C ALA A 65 6.88 7.33 -13.36
N ARG A 66 7.78 8.17 -13.86
CA ARG A 66 7.65 8.78 -15.18
C ARG A 66 7.99 7.81 -16.32
N GLU A 67 8.94 6.90 -16.12
CA GLU A 67 9.23 5.82 -17.07
C GLU A 67 8.03 4.85 -17.19
N HIS A 68 7.28 4.67 -16.10
CA HIS A 68 6.13 3.77 -16.01
C HIS A 68 4.78 4.48 -15.91
N GLU A 69 4.66 5.71 -16.44
CA GLU A 69 3.48 6.56 -16.21
C GLU A 69 2.18 5.94 -16.76
N SER A 70 2.24 5.20 -17.87
CA SER A 70 1.07 4.53 -18.46
C SER A 70 0.54 3.38 -17.61
N GLU A 71 1.41 2.71 -16.86
CA GLU A 71 1.06 1.60 -15.96
C GLU A 71 0.54 2.14 -14.62
N LEU A 72 1.17 3.19 -14.11
CA LEU A 72 0.79 3.80 -12.83
C LEU A 72 -0.49 4.64 -12.94
N ILE A 73 -0.72 5.34 -14.06
CA ILE A 73 -1.88 6.20 -14.28
C ILE A 73 -2.89 5.48 -15.18
N SER A 74 -3.31 4.28 -14.76
CA SER A 74 -4.33 3.51 -15.49
C SER A 74 -5.73 4.03 -15.14
N GLU A 75 -6.54 4.29 -16.18
CA GLU A 75 -7.94 4.68 -16.00
C GLU A 75 -8.71 3.64 -15.17
N GLY A 76 -9.57 4.12 -14.27
CA GLY A 76 -10.42 3.28 -13.40
C GLY A 76 -9.68 2.58 -12.25
N ARG A 77 -8.36 2.75 -12.11
CA ARG A 77 -7.59 2.17 -11.00
C ARG A 77 -7.33 3.22 -9.93
N CYS A 78 -7.71 2.92 -8.70
CA CYS A 78 -7.57 3.82 -7.55
C CYS A 78 -6.17 3.76 -6.92
N LEU A 79 -5.55 2.59 -7.01
CA LEU A 79 -4.24 2.27 -6.47
C LEU A 79 -3.54 1.32 -7.45
N THR A 80 -2.34 1.67 -7.87
CA THR A 80 -1.53 0.90 -8.82
C THR A 80 -0.12 0.78 -8.29
N SER A 81 0.59 -0.28 -8.69
CA SER A 81 1.99 -0.46 -8.39
C SER A 81 2.72 -1.07 -9.58
N VAL A 82 3.97 -0.67 -9.75
CA VAL A 82 4.89 -1.24 -10.73
C VAL A 82 6.13 -1.71 -9.99
N ASP A 83 6.49 -2.97 -10.20
CA ASP A 83 7.59 -3.67 -9.53
C ASP A 83 8.93 -3.40 -10.25
N GLY A 84 10.05 -3.78 -9.63
CA GLY A 84 11.39 -3.61 -10.20
C GLY A 84 12.08 -2.31 -9.81
N PHE A 85 11.51 -1.56 -8.86
CA PHE A 85 12.14 -0.38 -8.30
C PHE A 85 13.31 -0.77 -7.40
N SER A 86 14.34 0.08 -7.36
CA SER A 86 15.40 -0.02 -6.37
C SER A 86 16.01 1.36 -6.09
N ALA A 87 16.44 1.58 -4.85
CA ALA A 87 17.13 2.78 -4.45
C ALA A 87 18.19 2.47 -3.37
N PRO A 88 19.39 3.07 -3.44
CA PRO A 88 20.44 2.84 -2.45
C PRO A 88 19.96 3.15 -1.02
N GLY A 89 20.16 2.20 -0.10
CA GLY A 89 19.79 2.35 1.30
C GLY A 89 18.33 2.02 1.64
N TYR A 90 17.54 1.57 0.65
CA TYR A 90 16.14 1.19 0.85
C TYR A 90 15.85 -0.20 0.28
N THR A 91 14.82 -0.85 0.84
CA THR A 91 14.38 -2.20 0.46
C THR A 91 13.08 -2.22 -0.35
N PHE A 92 12.54 -1.05 -0.70
CA PHE A 92 11.39 -0.94 -1.59
C PHE A 92 11.69 -1.59 -2.94
N ASP A 93 10.79 -2.43 -3.41
CA ASP A 93 10.90 -3.17 -4.67
C ASP A 93 9.88 -2.71 -5.74
N SER A 94 9.00 -1.78 -5.37
CA SER A 94 7.99 -1.21 -6.27
C SER A 94 7.84 0.31 -6.06
N VAL A 95 7.24 0.96 -7.04
CA VAL A 95 6.63 2.29 -6.88
C VAL A 95 5.13 2.15 -7.05
N ALA A 96 4.37 2.78 -6.16
CA ALA A 96 2.92 2.82 -6.24
C ALA A 96 2.41 4.22 -6.53
N ALA A 97 1.24 4.31 -7.15
CA ALA A 97 0.52 5.55 -7.41
C ALA A 97 -0.90 5.49 -6.86
N THR A 98 -1.35 6.59 -6.29
CA THR A 98 -2.72 6.78 -5.80
C THR A 98 -3.42 7.86 -6.59
N ALA A 99 -4.63 7.54 -7.07
CA ALA A 99 -5.45 8.41 -7.89
C ALA A 99 -6.08 9.58 -7.09
N PRO A 100 -6.41 10.72 -7.74
CA PRO A 100 -7.03 11.89 -7.13
C PRO A 100 -8.23 11.61 -6.22
N GLU A 101 -9.07 10.65 -6.62
CA GLU A 101 -10.30 10.27 -5.93
C GLU A 101 -10.01 9.74 -4.53
N VAL A 102 -8.89 9.05 -4.36
CA VAL A 102 -8.47 8.44 -3.10
C VAL A 102 -7.76 9.46 -2.21
N HIS A 103 -6.69 10.10 -2.68
CA HIS A 103 -5.79 10.83 -1.79
C HIS A 103 -6.34 12.19 -1.33
N GLY A 104 -7.00 12.96 -2.21
CA GLY A 104 -7.65 14.22 -1.88
C GLY A 104 -6.75 15.37 -1.36
N HIS A 105 -5.42 15.28 -1.48
CA HIS A 105 -4.44 16.18 -0.82
C HIS A 105 -4.67 17.67 -1.10
N HIS A 106 -5.04 18.04 -2.33
CA HIS A 106 -5.21 19.43 -2.73
C HIS A 106 -6.66 19.92 -2.63
N ARG A 107 -7.60 19.07 -2.17
CA ARG A 107 -9.05 19.34 -2.27
C ARG A 107 -9.49 20.61 -1.56
N VAL A 108 -8.78 21.04 -0.52
CA VAL A 108 -9.10 22.24 0.26
C VAL A 108 -8.35 23.48 -0.26
N GLN A 109 -7.05 23.36 -0.49
CA GLN A 109 -6.19 24.52 -0.77
C GLN A 109 -6.09 24.84 -2.27
N ASN A 110 -6.19 23.82 -3.13
CA ASN A 110 -6.15 23.95 -4.58
C ASN A 110 -7.04 22.88 -5.25
N PRO A 111 -8.37 23.02 -5.12
CA PRO A 111 -9.30 22.01 -5.62
C PRO A 111 -9.16 21.78 -7.12
N GLU A 112 -8.83 22.81 -7.90
CA GLU A 112 -8.64 22.71 -9.34
C GLU A 112 -7.39 21.91 -9.73
N LEU A 113 -6.37 21.84 -8.87
CA LEU A 113 -5.18 21.02 -9.09
C LEU A 113 -5.43 19.54 -8.79
N THR A 114 -6.29 19.24 -7.81
CA THR A 114 -6.50 17.86 -7.31
C THR A 114 -6.70 16.81 -8.41
N PRO A 115 -7.54 17.01 -9.44
CA PRO A 115 -7.77 16.02 -10.49
C PRO A 115 -6.53 15.69 -11.34
N PHE A 116 -5.49 16.51 -11.27
CA PHE A 116 -4.27 16.35 -12.07
C PHE A 116 -3.13 15.71 -11.28
N VAL A 117 -3.30 15.44 -9.98
CA VAL A 117 -2.22 14.95 -9.11
C VAL A 117 -2.38 13.46 -8.85
N HIS A 118 -1.30 12.71 -9.06
CA HIS A 118 -1.17 11.35 -8.55
C HIS A 118 -0.11 11.35 -7.47
N ILE A 119 -0.43 10.76 -6.32
CA ILE A 119 0.58 10.59 -5.26
C ILE A 119 1.35 9.33 -5.55
N VAL A 120 2.65 9.48 -5.84
CA VAL A 120 3.58 8.37 -6.02
C VAL A 120 4.44 8.19 -4.78
N PHE A 121 4.74 6.95 -4.44
CA PHE A 121 5.53 6.64 -3.25
C PHE A 121 6.27 5.31 -3.43
N PRO A 122 7.44 5.16 -2.79
CA PRO A 122 8.15 3.89 -2.78
C PRO A 122 7.35 2.87 -1.96
N ALA A 123 7.29 1.65 -2.45
CA ALA A 123 6.40 0.65 -1.92
C ALA A 123 6.98 -0.77 -2.00
N TYR A 124 6.23 -1.72 -1.45
CA TYR A 124 6.52 -3.14 -1.59
C TYR A 124 5.43 -3.80 -2.44
N ALA A 125 5.83 -4.66 -3.37
CA ALA A 125 4.91 -5.39 -4.25
C ALA A 125 3.81 -6.09 -3.43
N CYS A 126 4.19 -6.69 -2.30
CA CYS A 126 3.29 -7.43 -1.42
C CYS A 126 2.09 -6.62 -0.90
N GLU A 127 2.13 -5.28 -0.98
CA GLU A 127 1.14 -4.37 -0.41
C GLU A 127 -0.10 -4.15 -1.29
N PHE A 128 -0.06 -4.57 -2.55
CA PHE A 128 -1.12 -4.30 -3.51
C PHE A 128 -1.55 -5.58 -4.21
N SER A 129 -2.86 -5.79 -4.25
CA SER A 129 -3.50 -6.76 -5.14
C SER A 129 -3.66 -6.19 -6.55
N GLY A 130 -3.71 -4.86 -6.68
CA GLY A 130 -4.08 -4.14 -7.89
C GLY A 130 -5.60 -4.13 -8.13
N HIS A 131 -6.38 -4.92 -7.40
CA HIS A 131 -7.83 -5.03 -7.59
C HIS A 131 -8.61 -4.40 -6.43
N GLU A 132 -7.98 -3.50 -5.67
CA GLU A 132 -8.63 -2.75 -4.61
C GLU A 132 -9.83 -1.98 -5.17
N THR A 133 -10.98 -2.16 -4.53
CA THR A 133 -12.11 -1.25 -4.73
C THR A 133 -11.78 0.16 -4.22
N LEU A 134 -12.55 1.18 -4.61
CA LEU A 134 -12.33 2.54 -4.10
C LEU A 134 -12.33 2.61 -2.55
N PRO A 135 -13.31 2.02 -1.82
CA PRO A 135 -13.27 2.00 -0.35
C PRO A 135 -12.04 1.29 0.22
N GLU A 136 -11.57 0.23 -0.45
CA GLU A 136 -10.36 -0.48 -0.05
C GLU A 136 -9.11 0.37 -0.28
N ALA A 137 -8.99 1.02 -1.43
CA ALA A 137 -7.89 1.95 -1.73
C ALA A 137 -7.85 3.10 -0.74
N GLU A 138 -9.01 3.69 -0.39
CA GLU A 138 -9.12 4.71 0.66
C GLU A 138 -8.68 4.20 2.04
N ALA A 139 -9.14 3.02 2.44
CA ALA A 139 -8.74 2.41 3.71
C ALA A 139 -7.22 2.13 3.74
N ARG A 140 -6.68 1.58 2.66
CA ARG A 140 -5.25 1.30 2.50
C ARG A 140 -4.45 2.59 2.61
N TYR A 141 -4.77 3.60 1.81
CA TYR A 141 -4.01 4.84 1.70
C TYR A 141 -4.08 5.70 2.97
N HIS A 142 -5.27 5.89 3.54
CA HIS A 142 -5.45 6.83 4.66
C HIS A 142 -5.18 6.23 6.04
N LYS A 143 -5.27 4.90 6.19
CA LYS A 143 -5.25 4.26 7.50
C LYS A 143 -4.15 3.21 7.66
N MET A 144 -3.76 2.52 6.60
CA MET A 144 -2.89 1.34 6.71
C MET A 144 -1.47 1.57 6.20
N LEU A 145 -1.31 2.28 5.09
CA LEU A 145 -0.03 2.52 4.45
C LEU A 145 0.53 3.87 4.90
N PRO A 146 1.65 3.91 5.63
CA PRO A 146 2.30 5.18 5.96
C PRO A 146 3.12 5.68 4.75
N THR A 147 2.43 6.04 3.66
CA THR A 147 3.01 6.30 2.33
C THR A 147 4.08 7.41 2.29
N ALA A 148 4.09 8.31 3.27
CA ALA A 148 5.08 9.38 3.41
C ALA A 148 6.25 9.05 4.34
N GLU A 149 6.21 7.92 5.06
CA GLU A 149 7.30 7.47 5.95
C GLU A 149 8.26 6.58 5.15
N ILE A 150 9.45 7.10 4.84
CA ILE A 150 10.40 6.43 3.92
C ILE A 150 11.29 5.37 4.62
N ASP A 151 11.19 5.25 5.93
CA ASP A 151 11.88 4.25 6.77
C ASP A 151 10.93 3.14 7.26
N ARG A 152 9.71 3.07 6.69
CA ARG A 152 8.70 2.07 7.03
C ARG A 152 9.06 0.66 6.56
N GLU A 153 8.49 -0.32 7.26
CA GLU A 153 8.42 -1.70 6.80
C GLU A 153 7.25 -1.92 5.82
N SER A 154 7.24 -3.10 5.19
CA SER A 154 6.15 -3.54 4.33
C SER A 154 4.87 -3.79 5.11
N VAL A 155 3.72 -3.44 4.55
CA VAL A 155 2.39 -3.77 5.07
C VAL A 155 1.63 -4.61 4.03
N PRO A 156 1.89 -5.94 3.98
CA PRO A 156 1.27 -6.84 3.01
C PRO A 156 -0.24 -6.66 2.88
N PHE A 157 -0.74 -6.84 1.66
CA PHE A 157 -2.16 -6.94 1.41
C PHE A 157 -2.72 -8.19 2.09
N LEU A 158 -3.74 -7.99 2.90
CA LEU A 158 -4.40 -9.05 3.64
C LEU A 158 -5.87 -8.71 3.81
N LYS A 159 -6.74 -9.61 3.34
CA LYS A 159 -8.14 -9.65 3.76
C LYS A 159 -8.35 -10.85 4.67
N MET A 160 -9.13 -10.69 5.73
CA MET A 160 -9.39 -11.74 6.71
C MET A 160 -10.84 -11.70 7.17
N ARG A 161 -11.37 -12.88 7.50
CA ARG A 161 -12.52 -13.03 8.40
C ARG A 161 -12.24 -14.17 9.37
N PHE A 162 -12.83 -14.14 10.54
CA PHE A 162 -12.63 -15.17 11.54
C PHE A 162 -13.83 -15.25 12.47
N ASP A 163 -13.93 -16.36 13.18
CA ASP A 163 -14.83 -16.53 14.31
C ASP A 163 -14.09 -17.29 15.40
N ASN A 164 -14.13 -16.78 16.61
CA ASN A 164 -13.42 -17.33 17.74
C ASN A 164 -14.28 -17.28 19.02
N PRO A 165 -15.06 -18.34 19.28
CA PRO A 165 -15.93 -18.41 20.46
C PRO A 165 -15.18 -18.28 21.80
N ARG A 166 -13.88 -18.62 21.83
CA ARG A 166 -13.06 -18.53 23.06
C ARG A 166 -12.75 -17.08 23.45
N THR A 167 -12.51 -16.21 22.46
CA THR A 167 -12.25 -14.78 22.71
C THR A 167 -13.52 -13.93 22.61
N GLY A 168 -14.58 -14.47 22.01
CA GLY A 168 -15.77 -13.72 21.62
C GLY A 168 -15.52 -12.77 20.44
N GLY A 169 -14.32 -12.81 19.85
CA GLY A 169 -13.95 -12.03 18.68
C GLY A 169 -14.38 -12.72 17.40
N GLY A 170 -14.79 -11.93 16.42
CA GLY A 170 -15.18 -12.45 15.12
C GLY A 170 -15.56 -11.36 14.14
N SER A 171 -15.65 -11.74 12.88
CA SER A 171 -16.12 -10.89 11.79
C SER A 171 -17.63 -10.93 11.72
N THR A 172 -18.27 -9.76 11.69
CA THR A 172 -19.74 -9.65 11.55
C THR A 172 -20.20 -9.78 10.10
N ASN A 173 -19.31 -9.56 9.14
CA ASN A 173 -19.60 -9.65 7.72
C ASN A 173 -19.23 -11.04 7.19
N PRO A 174 -20.00 -11.59 6.23
CA PRO A 174 -19.71 -12.88 5.62
C PRO A 174 -18.44 -12.86 4.75
N GLU A 175 -18.06 -11.69 4.24
CA GLU A 175 -16.88 -11.48 3.41
C GLU A 175 -15.62 -11.17 4.24
N ARG A 176 -14.44 -11.41 3.64
CA ARG A 176 -13.16 -11.01 4.23
C ARG A 176 -12.98 -9.50 4.12
N ALA A 177 -12.47 -8.87 5.17
CA ALA A 177 -12.18 -7.43 5.22
C ALA A 177 -10.68 -7.17 5.36
N LEU A 178 -10.21 -6.02 4.89
CA LEU A 178 -8.81 -5.61 5.04
C LEU A 178 -8.39 -5.59 6.51
N THR A 179 -7.22 -6.13 6.80
CA THR A 179 -6.63 -6.09 8.14
C THR A 179 -5.10 -6.13 8.08
N TYR A 180 -4.44 -6.02 9.23
CA TYR A 180 -2.99 -6.10 9.33
C TYR A 180 -2.51 -7.54 9.59
N PRO A 181 -1.32 -7.93 9.09
CA PRO A 181 -0.75 -9.26 9.35
C PRO A 181 -0.65 -9.62 10.83
N HIS A 182 -0.36 -8.64 11.71
CA HIS A 182 -0.28 -8.91 13.15
C HIS A 182 -1.63 -9.36 13.74
N VAL A 183 -2.76 -8.92 13.19
CA VAL A 183 -4.11 -9.36 13.63
C VAL A 183 -4.28 -10.85 13.31
N LEU A 184 -3.94 -11.25 12.08
CA LEU A 184 -3.94 -12.66 11.69
C LEU A 184 -3.04 -13.49 12.61
N LEU A 185 -1.77 -13.11 12.76
CA LEU A 185 -0.80 -13.84 13.58
C LEU A 185 -1.20 -13.94 15.06
N ASN A 186 -1.92 -12.95 15.59
CA ASN A 186 -2.45 -12.98 16.94
C ASN A 186 -3.64 -13.93 17.10
N GLU A 187 -4.47 -14.11 16.07
CA GLU A 187 -5.62 -15.02 16.10
C GLU A 187 -5.26 -16.50 15.89
N LEU A 188 -4.19 -16.81 15.16
CA LEU A 188 -3.79 -18.21 14.91
C LEU A 188 -3.61 -19.08 16.17
N PRO A 189 -2.84 -18.67 17.21
CA PRO A 189 -2.73 -19.45 18.43
C PRO A 189 -4.06 -19.56 19.18
N GLN A 190 -4.97 -18.61 18.95
CA GLN A 190 -6.27 -18.54 19.60
C GLN A 190 -7.26 -19.60 19.06
N LEU A 191 -6.90 -20.34 18.00
CA LEU A 191 -7.69 -21.44 17.47
C LEU A 191 -7.49 -22.75 18.23
N GLU A 192 -6.36 -22.89 18.93
CA GLU A 192 -6.00 -24.13 19.62
C GLU A 192 -7.10 -24.57 20.59
N ASN A 193 -7.47 -25.85 20.51
CA ASN A 193 -8.50 -26.49 21.34
C ASN A 193 -9.84 -25.73 21.38
N THR A 194 -10.14 -24.92 20.36
CA THR A 194 -11.39 -24.16 20.28
C THR A 194 -12.26 -24.71 19.15
N PRO A 195 -13.28 -25.55 19.48
CA PRO A 195 -14.20 -26.08 18.48
C PRO A 195 -14.87 -24.95 17.69
N GLU A 196 -15.16 -25.21 16.41
CA GLU A 196 -15.77 -24.27 15.45
C GLU A 196 -14.98 -22.99 15.12
N ALA A 197 -13.96 -22.63 15.91
CA ALA A 197 -13.13 -21.47 15.62
C ALA A 197 -12.40 -21.62 14.28
N PHE A 198 -12.29 -20.53 13.55
CA PHE A 198 -11.55 -20.50 12.30
C PHE A 198 -11.02 -19.12 11.98
N VAL A 199 -9.97 -19.10 11.16
CA VAL A 199 -9.55 -17.91 10.43
C VAL A 199 -9.58 -18.23 8.94
N GLU A 200 -10.14 -17.34 8.13
CA GLU A 200 -9.99 -17.34 6.69
C GLU A 200 -9.28 -16.07 6.26
N TYR A 201 -8.23 -16.21 5.46
CA TYR A 201 -7.48 -15.07 4.99
C TYR A 201 -7.11 -15.19 3.51
N GLU A 202 -6.87 -14.05 2.87
CA GLU A 202 -6.59 -13.91 1.45
C GLU A 202 -5.41 -12.95 1.23
N ASN A 203 -4.49 -13.33 0.36
CA ASN A 203 -3.32 -12.53 -0.01
C ASN A 203 -3.57 -11.67 -1.26
N ARG A 204 -2.54 -10.92 -1.68
CA ARG A 204 -2.60 -10.02 -2.84
C ARG A 204 -2.95 -10.72 -4.17
N HIS A 205 -2.71 -12.02 -4.27
CA HIS A 205 -2.96 -12.81 -5.47
C HIS A 205 -4.37 -13.44 -5.49
N GLY A 206 -5.24 -13.09 -4.53
CA GLY A 206 -6.57 -13.68 -4.38
C GLY A 206 -6.56 -15.12 -3.90
N LYS A 207 -5.40 -15.65 -3.48
CA LYS A 207 -5.31 -16.97 -2.86
C LYS A 207 -5.83 -16.88 -1.45
N ALA A 208 -6.70 -17.80 -1.08
CA ALA A 208 -7.34 -17.82 0.21
C ALA A 208 -7.14 -19.15 0.93
N TRP A 209 -6.90 -19.07 2.24
CA TRP A 209 -6.72 -20.21 3.11
C TRP A 209 -7.69 -20.16 4.27
N ARG A 210 -8.17 -21.33 4.67
CA ARG A 210 -8.91 -21.51 5.92
C ARG A 210 -8.06 -22.28 6.92
N VAL A 211 -7.93 -21.72 8.12
CA VAL A 211 -7.20 -22.32 9.24
C VAL A 211 -8.20 -22.70 10.33
N LYS A 212 -8.08 -23.92 10.83
CA LYS A 212 -8.83 -24.45 11.99
C LYS A 212 -7.91 -25.29 12.86
N TRP A 213 -8.27 -25.48 14.12
CA TRP A 213 -7.68 -26.54 14.93
C TRP A 213 -8.41 -27.86 14.69
N THR A 214 -7.67 -28.95 14.45
CA THR A 214 -8.25 -30.29 14.28
C THR A 214 -7.26 -31.35 14.76
N ASP A 215 -7.74 -32.27 15.61
CA ASP A 215 -7.01 -33.45 16.04
C ASP A 215 -5.58 -33.16 16.55
N GLY A 216 -5.41 -32.11 17.36
CA GLY A 216 -4.12 -31.76 17.97
C GLY A 216 -3.18 -30.95 17.06
N SER A 217 -3.64 -30.45 15.92
CA SER A 217 -2.83 -29.64 14.99
C SER A 217 -3.63 -28.54 14.31
N TRP A 218 -2.95 -27.56 13.70
CA TRP A 218 -3.61 -26.59 12.83
C TRP A 218 -3.77 -27.18 11.44
N SER A 219 -5.01 -27.25 10.98
CA SER A 219 -5.37 -27.62 9.63
C SER A 219 -5.48 -26.37 8.77
N VAL A 220 -4.74 -26.32 7.67
CA VAL A 220 -4.81 -25.27 6.64
C VAL A 220 -5.42 -25.87 5.38
N THR A 221 -6.46 -25.22 4.85
CA THR A 221 -7.17 -25.64 3.63
C THR A 221 -7.09 -24.56 2.55
N GLU A 222 -6.73 -24.95 1.33
CA GLU A 222 -6.75 -24.14 0.10
C GLU A 222 -7.57 -24.90 -0.95
N GLY A 223 -8.81 -24.46 -1.23
CA GLY A 223 -9.72 -25.22 -2.09
C GLY A 223 -9.96 -26.64 -1.55
N SER A 224 -9.57 -27.68 -2.29
CA SER A 224 -9.64 -29.09 -1.86
C SER A 224 -8.41 -29.56 -1.07
N ASP A 225 -7.31 -28.81 -1.12
CA ASP A 225 -6.05 -29.24 -0.55
C ASP A 225 -6.01 -28.93 0.94
N ARG A 226 -5.62 -29.94 1.74
CA ARG A 226 -5.57 -29.85 3.20
C ARG A 226 -4.21 -30.32 3.69
N ARG A 227 -3.61 -29.52 4.57
CA ARG A 227 -2.34 -29.82 5.26
C ARG A 227 -2.47 -29.53 6.74
N THR A 228 -1.74 -30.28 7.55
CA THR A 228 -1.61 -30.04 8.99
C THR A 228 -0.24 -29.46 9.29
N MET A 229 -0.18 -28.57 10.28
CA MET A 229 1.01 -27.83 10.69
C MET A 229 1.00 -27.64 12.20
N ASN A 230 2.19 -27.54 12.80
CA ASN A 230 2.32 -26.93 14.13
C ASN A 230 2.28 -25.39 14.03
N LEU A 231 2.28 -24.69 15.16
CA LEU A 231 2.14 -23.23 15.18
C LEU A 231 3.29 -22.51 14.49
N ASP A 232 4.53 -22.98 14.63
CA ASP A 232 5.72 -22.33 14.05
C ASP A 232 5.80 -22.55 12.53
N GLU A 233 5.39 -23.72 12.06
CA GLU A 233 5.18 -24.00 10.63
C GLU A 233 4.08 -23.13 10.05
N LEU A 234 2.95 -23.00 10.76
CA LEU A 234 1.83 -22.18 10.34
C LEU A 234 2.20 -20.69 10.25
N ARG A 235 2.95 -20.16 11.23
CA ARG A 235 3.41 -18.76 11.21
C ARG A 235 4.30 -18.48 10.00
N ARG A 236 5.29 -19.35 9.76
CA ARG A 236 6.16 -19.24 8.57
C ARG A 236 5.37 -19.35 7.27
N PHE A 237 4.44 -20.30 7.21
CA PHE A 237 3.56 -20.46 6.06
C PHE A 237 2.75 -19.19 5.78
N VAL A 238 2.17 -18.57 6.81
CA VAL A 238 1.41 -17.32 6.68
C VAL A 238 2.32 -16.19 6.19
N GLU A 239 3.48 -15.99 6.81
CA GLU A 239 4.43 -14.95 6.40
C GLU A 239 4.87 -15.11 4.94
N GLU A 240 5.17 -16.33 4.51
CA GLU A 240 5.53 -16.63 3.11
C GLU A 240 4.35 -16.41 2.16
N SER A 241 3.13 -16.78 2.58
CA SER A 241 1.92 -16.62 1.76
C SER A 241 1.51 -15.16 1.52
N LEU A 242 1.99 -14.23 2.35
CA LEU A 242 1.70 -12.80 2.25
C LEU A 242 2.75 -12.00 1.49
N ARG A 243 3.85 -12.62 1.05
CA ARG A 243 4.87 -11.98 0.22
C ARG A 243 4.43 -11.88 -1.25
#